data_AF-A0A1J5D1X2-F1
#
_entry.id   AF-A0A1J5D1X2-F1
#
_cell.length_a   1.000
_cell.length_b   1.000
_cell.length_c   1.000
_cell.angle_alpha   90.00
_cell.angle_beta   90.00
_cell.angle_gamma   90.00
#
_symmetry.space_group_name_H-M   'P 1'
#
loop_
_entity.id
_entity.type
_entity.pdbx_description
1 polymer ?
#
loop_
_entity_poly.entity_id
_entity_poly.type
_entity_poly.pdbx_seq_one_letter_code
_entity_poly.pdbx_strand_id
1 'polypeptide(L)' 'MKVYSPYPEMLTTTEAARLLYVHPNTVRQWTKKGLIHAYRLGTRGDRRFNRKDIERFIRHE' A
#
# COMPACT_ATOMS: atom_id res chain seq x y z
N MET A 1 9.85 -15.63 -7.94
CA MET A 1 9.19 -15.21 -9.19
C MET A 1 8.18 -14.11 -8.86
N LYS A 2 8.33 -12.89 -9.40
CA LYS A 2 7.30 -11.84 -9.32
C LYS A 2 6.59 -11.77 -10.66
N VAL A 3 5.31 -12.10 -10.68
CA VAL A 3 4.43 -11.97 -11.84
C VAL A 3 4.03 -10.49 -11.93
N TYR A 4 4.49 -9.78 -12.97
CA TYR A 4 4.03 -8.41 -13.23
C TYR A 4 2.66 -8.47 -13.90
N SER A 5 1.66 -7.83 -13.29
CA SER A 5 0.29 -7.81 -13.78
C SER A 5 0.00 -6.45 -14.44
N PRO A 6 -0.62 -6.42 -15.64
CA PRO A 6 -0.95 -5.18 -16.35
C PRO A 6 -2.16 -4.42 -15.75
N TYR A 7 -2.75 -4.91 -14.67
CA TYR A 7 -3.87 -4.27 -13.96
C TYR A 7 -3.35 -3.30 -12.86
N PRO A 8 -4.14 -2.29 -12.43
CA PRO A 8 -3.74 -1.39 -11.35
C PRO A 8 -3.36 -2.19 -10.10
N GLU A 9 -2.06 -2.26 -9.80
CA GLU A 9 -1.53 -3.15 -8.78
C GLU A 9 -2.02 -2.73 -7.39
N MET A 10 -3.01 -3.45 -6.89
CA MET A 10 -3.47 -3.38 -5.51
C MET A 10 -2.45 -4.09 -4.62
N LEU A 11 -1.55 -3.31 -4.05
CA LEU A 11 -0.50 -3.78 -3.16
C LEU A 11 -1.10 -4.24 -1.83
N THR A 12 -0.57 -5.32 -1.29
CA THR A 12 -0.70 -5.66 0.11
C THR A 12 0.07 -4.67 0.99
N THR A 13 -0.17 -4.70 2.30
CA THR A 13 0.62 -3.89 3.25
C THR A 13 2.12 -4.18 3.14
N THR A 14 2.49 -5.44 2.93
CA THR A 14 3.91 -5.85 2.82
C THR A 14 4.54 -5.36 1.52
N GLU A 15 3.80 -5.35 0.41
CA GLU A 15 4.31 -4.83 -0.85
C GLU A 15 4.45 -3.30 -0.83
N ALA A 16 3.46 -2.59 -0.28
CA ALA A 16 3.57 -1.15 -0.06
C ALA A 16 4.78 -0.82 0.83
N ALA A 17 5.00 -1.58 1.91
CA ALA A 17 6.15 -1.41 2.79
C ALA A 17 7.50 -1.61 2.08
N ARG A 18 7.58 -2.62 1.21
CA ARG A 18 8.78 -2.85 0.38
C ARG A 18 9.01 -1.73 -0.62
N LEU A 19 7.94 -1.17 -1.21
CA LEU A 19 8.06 -0.06 -2.15
C LEU A 19 8.54 1.23 -1.47
N LEU A 20 8.08 1.45 -0.24
CA LEU A 20 8.40 2.60 0.59
C LEU A 20 9.69 2.43 1.40
N TYR A 21 10.36 1.28 1.34
CA TYR A 21 11.52 0.92 2.16
C TYR A 21 11.31 1.12 3.67
N VAL A 22 10.10 0.82 4.16
CA VAL A 22 9.74 0.90 5.59
C VAL A 22 9.23 -0.44 6.12
N HIS A 23 9.09 -0.56 7.44
CA HIS A 23 8.47 -1.71 8.05
C HIS A 23 6.93 -1.73 7.82
N PRO A 24 6.28 -2.89 7.61
CA PRO A 24 4.82 -2.98 7.43
C PRO A 24 3.99 -2.36 8.57
N ASN A 25 4.51 -2.33 9.81
CA ASN A 25 3.85 -1.60 10.90
C ASN A 25 3.79 -0.10 10.65
N THR A 26 4.82 0.50 10.04
CA THR A 26 4.85 1.93 9.70
C THR A 26 3.73 2.25 8.71
N VAL A 27 3.57 1.44 7.66
CA VAL A 27 2.46 1.55 6.71
C VAL A 27 1.11 1.45 7.43
N ARG A 28 0.94 0.50 8.36
CA ARG A 28 -0.28 0.39 9.18
C ARG A 28 -0.52 1.65 10.01
N GLN A 29 0.50 2.21 10.63
CA GLN A 29 0.38 3.46 11.40
C GLN A 29 0.00 4.65 10.50
N TRP A 30 0.58 4.76 9.31
CA TRP A 30 0.22 5.79 8.35
C TRP A 30 -1.23 5.66 7.88
N THR A 31 -1.75 4.44 7.67
CA THR A 31 -3.19 4.27 7.39
C THR A 31 -4.07 4.70 8.55
N LYS A 32 -3.68 4.39 9.80
CA LYS A 32 -4.43 4.80 10.99
C LYS A 32 -4.43 6.33 11.15
N LYS A 33 -3.33 6.98 10.77
CA LYS A 33 -3.18 8.44 10.79
C LYS A 33 -3.80 9.14 9.57
N GLY A 34 -4.33 8.40 8.59
CA GLY A 34 -4.92 8.97 7.37
C GLY A 34 -3.90 9.49 6.35
N LEU A 35 -2.60 9.21 6.52
CA LEU A 35 -1.53 9.69 5.64
C LEU A 35 -1.52 8.98 4.28
N ILE A 36 -1.91 7.70 4.28
CA ILE A 36 -2.06 6.89 3.06
C ILE A 36 -3.43 6.23 3.06
N HIS A 37 -4.09 6.23 1.91
CA HIS A 37 -5.40 5.60 1.77
C HIS A 37 -5.25 4.08 1.64
N ALA A 38 -6.08 3.33 2.37
CA ALA A 38 -6.15 1.88 2.28
C ALA A 38 -7.60 1.44 2.02
N TYR A 39 -7.78 0.71 0.94
CA TYR A 39 -9.02 0.03 0.61
C TYR A 39 -9.13 -1.24 1.46
N ARG A 40 -10.30 -1.49 2.06
CA ARG A 40 -10.57 -2.76 2.75
C ARG A 40 -11.28 -3.69 1.80
N LEU A 41 -10.71 -4.87 1.55
CA LEU A 41 -11.27 -5.87 0.64
C LEU A 41 -11.73 -7.11 1.39
N GLY A 42 -12.91 -7.62 1.00
CA GLY A 42 -13.49 -8.85 1.51
C GLY A 42 -14.04 -8.76 2.93
N THR A 43 -14.59 -9.87 3.40
CA THR A 43 -15.22 -10.00 4.73
C THR A 43 -14.23 -9.82 5.88
N ARG A 44 -12.96 -10.17 5.67
CA ARG A 44 -11.87 -9.98 6.65
C ARG A 44 -11.38 -8.52 6.74
N GLY A 45 -11.65 -7.71 5.71
CA GLY A 45 -11.23 -6.31 5.67
C GLY A 45 -9.73 -6.11 5.46
N ASP A 46 -9.11 -6.96 4.65
CA ASP A 46 -7.67 -6.86 4.36
C ASP A 46 -7.35 -5.53 3.66
N ARG A 47 -6.23 -4.90 4.06
CA ARG A 47 -5.81 -3.61 3.49
C ARG A 47 -5.14 -3.81 2.14
N ARG A 48 -5.65 -3.10 1.15
CA ARG A 48 -5.10 -2.97 -0.20
C ARG A 48 -4.79 -1.51 -0.50
N PHE A 49 -3.69 -1.31 -1.21
CA PHE A 49 -3.17 0.01 -1.53
C PHE A 49 -3.03 0.13 -3.03
N ASN A 50 -3.55 1.21 -3.61
CA ASN A 50 -3.27 1.48 -5.01
C ASN A 50 -1.79 1.86 -5.14
N ARG A 51 -1.05 1.14 -5.98
CA ARG A 51 0.36 1.44 -6.27
C ARG A 51 0.59 2.91 -6.60
N LYS A 52 -0.27 3.53 -7.43
CA LYS A 52 -0.10 4.94 -7.85
C LYS A 52 -0.18 5.89 -6.66
N ASP A 53 -1.06 5.63 -5.70
CA ASP A 53 -1.20 6.46 -4.51
C ASP A 53 0.04 6.34 -3.61
N ILE A 54 0.58 5.12 -3.46
CA ILE A 54 1.82 4.90 -2.72
C ILE A 54 3.01 5.57 -3.41
N GLU A 55 3.12 5.47 -4.74
CA GLU A 55 4.18 6.15 -5.50
C GLU A 55 4.05 7.67 -5.41
N ARG A 56 2.82 8.21 -5.43
CA ARG A 56 2.56 9.64 -5.26
C ARG A 56 2.91 10.13 -3.86
N PHE A 57 2.72 9.30 -2.84
CA PHE A 57 3.08 9.64 -1.45
C PHE A 57 4.58 9.93 -1.30
N ILE A 58 5.45 9.28 -2.08
CA ILE A 58 6.91 9.51 -2.06
C ILE A 58 7.30 10.79 -2.80
N ARG A 59 6.53 11.21 -3.81
CA ARG A 59 6.88 12.35 -4.68
C ARG A 59 6.50 13.73 -4.13
N HIS A 60 5.90 13.80 -2.94
CA HIS A 60 5.36 15.03 -2.35
C HIS A 60 6.15 15.53 -1.13
N GLU A 61 7.46 15.25 -1.07
CA GLU A 61 8.42 15.96 -0.19
C GLU A 61 9.12 17.07 -0.99
#